data_AF-A0A5C7F4R9-F1
#
_entry.id   AF-A0A5C7F4R9-F1
#
_cell.length_a   1.000
_cell.length_b   1.000
_cell.length_c   1.000
_cell.angle_alpha   90.00
_cell.angle_beta   90.00
_cell.angle_gamma   90.00
#
_symmetry.space_group_name_H-M   'P 1'
#
loop_
_entity.id
_entity.type
_entity.pdbx_description
1 polymer ?
#
loop_
_entity_poly.entity_id
_entity_poly.type
_entity_poly.pdbx_seq_one_letter_code
_entity_poly.pdbx_strand_id
1 'polypeptide(L)'
;MDLHDARLMRWYGRIMDVVFWGISALRMYRMPPFLRGDLAARFDREDLLHRPSRVDQSAVDLIGRPVHVMVRSRADRWSLKHAKMHLWGGDVPVGAIGECGPYASCATPAFALLQLAPFVSQIHLCMLLHEVCGGFTVCELPGCVRDELQVLVGRGWHGSEGWRPVLDGAGRLTDLWQRPACIDVGSVARFAMCNQGARGGLAAPARYTGLLRVRSVAVRGTGGIAVRAVALARRRGKGRSS
;
A
#
# COMPACT_ATOMS: atom_id res chain seq x y z
N MET A 1 10.47 34.57 6.40
CA MET A 1 10.19 33.18 6.80
C MET A 1 10.65 32.29 5.66
N ASP A 2 11.74 31.58 5.87
CA ASP A 2 12.51 30.94 4.80
C ASP A 2 11.85 29.64 4.31
N LEU A 3 11.98 29.31 3.02
CA LEU A 3 11.41 28.10 2.40
C LEU A 3 11.98 26.81 3.05
N HIS A 4 13.18 26.90 3.62
CA HIS A 4 13.81 25.82 4.39
C HIS A 4 13.11 25.59 5.74
N ASP A 5 12.68 26.68 6.39
CA ASP A 5 12.06 26.66 7.72
C ASP A 5 10.61 26.18 7.66
N ALA A 6 9.87 26.55 6.60
CA ALA A 6 8.54 26.01 6.32
C ALA A 6 8.57 24.51 5.97
N ARG A 7 9.64 24.05 5.29
CA ARG A 7 9.87 22.62 5.03
C ARG A 7 10.21 21.87 6.31
N LEU A 8 11.09 22.42 7.15
CA LEU A 8 11.44 21.84 8.45
C LEU A 8 10.24 21.80 9.40
N MET A 9 9.44 22.85 9.49
CA MET A 9 8.19 22.88 10.28
C MET A 9 7.14 21.87 9.76
N ARG A 10 6.94 21.73 8.44
CA ARG A 10 6.10 20.64 7.87
C ARG A 10 6.68 19.25 8.12
N TRP A 11 8.00 19.12 8.20
CA TRP A 11 8.65 17.85 8.52
C TRP A 11 8.59 17.54 10.02
N TYR A 12 8.72 18.53 10.90
CA TYR A 12 8.56 18.42 12.35
C TYR A 12 7.12 18.14 12.75
N GLY A 13 6.12 18.76 12.10
CA GLY A 13 4.71 18.38 12.26
C GLY A 13 4.46 16.92 11.86
N ARG A 14 5.04 16.47 10.74
CA ARG A 14 4.97 15.07 10.27
C ARG A 14 5.79 14.08 11.10
N ILE A 15 6.69 14.53 11.96
CA ILE A 15 7.37 13.67 12.95
C ILE A 15 6.40 13.25 14.06
N MET A 16 5.31 14.01 14.28
CA MET A 16 4.27 13.66 15.25
C MET A 16 3.16 12.79 14.65
N ASP A 17 3.08 12.63 13.33
CA ASP A 17 2.04 11.82 12.70
C ASP A 17 2.37 10.32 12.72
N VAL A 18 1.33 9.49 12.77
CA VAL A 18 1.48 8.05 12.55
C VAL A 18 1.83 7.81 11.09
N VAL A 19 2.92 7.06 10.84
CA VAL A 19 3.30 6.65 9.48
C VAL A 19 2.97 5.17 9.28
N PHE A 20 1.90 4.87 8.55
CA PHE A 20 1.57 3.48 8.21
C PHE A 20 2.66 2.84 7.34
N TRP A 21 2.96 1.59 7.65
CA TRP A 21 4.09 0.83 7.11
C TRP A 21 3.65 -0.50 6.48
N GLY A 22 4.34 -0.91 5.43
CA GLY A 22 4.20 -2.22 4.79
C GLY A 22 2.76 -2.57 4.46
N ILE A 23 2.26 -3.66 5.05
CA ILE A 23 0.92 -4.17 4.75
C ILE A 23 -0.19 -3.21 5.20
N SER A 24 -0.02 -2.50 6.32
CA SER A 24 -1.02 -1.52 6.76
C SER A 24 -1.09 -0.32 5.80
N ALA A 25 0.06 0.15 5.29
CA ALA A 25 0.08 1.16 4.25
C ALA A 25 -0.63 0.68 2.97
N LEU A 26 -0.36 -0.55 2.51
CA LEU A 26 -1.06 -1.10 1.34
C LEU A 26 -2.57 -1.18 1.57
N ARG A 27 -3.02 -1.66 2.73
CA ARG A 27 -4.46 -1.72 3.06
C ARG A 27 -5.11 -0.34 3.06
N MET A 28 -4.40 0.72 3.46
CA MET A 28 -4.89 2.09 3.30
C MET A 28 -5.20 2.44 1.83
N TYR A 29 -4.38 1.98 0.88
CA TYR A 29 -4.64 2.17 -0.55
C TYR A 29 -5.66 1.20 -1.17
N ARG A 30 -6.06 0.15 -0.43
CA ARG A 30 -7.14 -0.77 -0.83
C ARG A 30 -8.53 -0.29 -0.41
N MET A 31 -8.60 0.67 0.50
CA MET A 31 -9.87 1.20 0.96
C MET A 31 -10.39 2.34 0.07
N PRO A 32 -11.71 2.39 -0.18
CA PRO A 32 -12.34 3.55 -0.79
C PRO A 32 -12.00 4.86 -0.05
N PRO A 33 -11.83 6.00 -0.75
CA PRO A 33 -11.37 7.25 -0.15
C PRO A 33 -12.26 7.74 0.99
N PHE A 34 -13.58 7.58 0.87
CA PHE A 34 -14.55 7.96 1.90
C PHE A 34 -14.39 7.16 3.21
N LEU A 35 -13.91 5.91 3.16
CA LEU A 35 -13.59 5.16 4.39
C LEU A 35 -12.24 5.58 4.98
N ARG A 36 -11.31 6.01 4.13
CA ARG A 36 -9.94 6.35 4.53
C ARG A 36 -9.83 7.72 5.21
N GLY A 37 -10.61 8.71 4.78
CA GLY A 37 -10.54 10.09 5.28
C GLY A 37 -10.73 10.17 6.80
N ASP A 38 -11.82 9.61 7.30
CA ASP A 38 -12.13 9.57 8.74
C ASP A 38 -11.18 8.67 9.51
N LEU A 39 -10.66 7.64 8.85
CA LEU A 39 -9.81 6.64 9.46
C LEU A 39 -8.46 7.22 9.90
N ALA A 40 -7.84 8.05 9.06
CA ALA A 40 -6.56 8.70 9.37
C ALA A 40 -6.63 9.51 10.68
N ALA A 41 -7.71 10.25 10.88
CA ALA A 41 -7.91 11.08 12.07
C ALA A 41 -8.01 10.28 13.38
N ARG A 42 -8.36 8.98 13.30
CA ARG A 42 -8.43 8.07 14.46
C ARG A 42 -7.06 7.57 14.94
N PHE A 43 -6.00 7.91 14.22
CA PHE A 43 -4.61 7.56 14.56
C PHE A 43 -3.76 8.79 14.93
N ASP A 44 -4.37 9.80 15.55
CA ASP A 44 -3.62 10.87 16.20
C ASP A 44 -2.64 10.29 17.23
N ARG A 45 -1.35 10.47 16.99
CA ARG A 45 -0.28 9.94 17.84
C ARG A 45 -0.35 10.55 19.23
N GLU A 46 -0.67 11.83 19.36
CA GLU A 46 -0.66 12.53 20.65
C GLU A 46 -1.74 11.96 21.57
N ASP A 47 -2.99 11.86 21.11
CA ASP A 47 -4.06 11.25 21.90
C ASP A 47 -3.76 9.78 22.22
N LEU A 48 -3.24 9.01 21.26
CA LEU A 48 -2.93 7.60 21.50
C LEU A 48 -1.74 7.38 22.44
N LEU A 49 -0.76 8.30 22.49
CA LEU A 49 0.33 8.27 23.47
C LEU A 49 -0.19 8.49 24.89
N HIS A 50 -1.11 9.45 25.06
CA HIS A 50 -1.69 9.77 26.37
C HIS A 50 -2.79 8.78 26.80
N ARG A 51 -3.50 8.18 25.84
CA ARG A 51 -4.66 7.32 26.07
C ARG A 51 -4.67 6.10 25.15
N PRO A 52 -3.70 5.17 25.28
CA PRO A 52 -3.58 4.02 24.38
C PRO A 52 -4.79 3.06 24.43
N SER A 53 -5.58 3.10 25.51
CA SER A 53 -6.84 2.35 25.64
C SER A 53 -7.98 2.91 24.78
N ARG A 54 -7.87 4.14 24.28
CA ARG A 54 -8.86 4.78 23.40
C ARG A 54 -8.67 4.47 21.92
N VAL A 55 -7.69 3.64 21.57
CA VAL A 55 -7.51 3.22 20.18
C VAL A 55 -8.81 2.66 19.63
N ASP A 56 -9.28 3.26 18.54
CA ASP A 56 -10.52 2.84 17.91
C ASP A 56 -10.35 1.43 17.32
N GLN A 57 -11.01 0.46 17.92
CA GLN A 57 -10.92 -0.94 17.51
C GLN A 57 -11.49 -1.15 16.11
N SER A 58 -12.54 -0.41 15.73
CA SER A 58 -13.11 -0.48 14.38
C SER A 58 -12.11 0.03 13.32
N ALA A 59 -11.37 1.08 13.65
CA ALA A 59 -10.30 1.59 12.80
C ALA A 59 -9.15 0.59 12.66
N VAL A 60 -8.75 -0.02 13.78
CA VAL A 60 -7.75 -1.08 13.82
C VAL A 60 -8.20 -2.31 13.02
N ASP A 61 -9.48 -2.69 13.09
CA ASP A 61 -10.02 -3.82 12.33
C ASP A 61 -10.08 -3.55 10.84
N LEU A 62 -10.41 -2.31 10.46
CA LEU A 62 -10.47 -1.88 9.08
C LEU A 62 -9.07 -1.85 8.41
N ILE A 63 -8.02 -1.44 9.13
CA ILE A 63 -6.61 -1.56 8.66
C ILE A 63 -6.06 -2.98 8.86
N GLY A 64 -6.64 -3.73 9.80
CA GLY A 64 -6.25 -5.05 10.23
C GLY A 64 -5.13 -5.07 11.28
N ARG A 65 -5.13 -6.16 12.04
CA ARG A 65 -4.27 -6.36 13.22
C ARG A 65 -3.01 -7.20 12.89
N PRO A 66 -1.82 -6.83 13.41
CA PRO A 66 -1.52 -5.54 14.04
C PRO A 66 -1.44 -4.41 12.99
N VAL A 67 -1.61 -3.17 13.43
CA VAL A 67 -1.33 -1.97 12.63
C VAL A 67 0.18 -1.76 12.56
N HIS A 68 0.76 -1.85 11.37
CA HIS A 68 2.19 -1.66 11.15
C HIS A 68 2.50 -0.18 10.99
N VAL A 69 3.37 0.36 11.85
CA VAL A 69 3.77 1.77 11.84
C VAL A 69 5.29 1.92 11.78
N MET A 70 5.78 2.93 11.08
CA MET A 70 7.20 3.26 11.04
C MET A 70 7.55 4.21 12.18
N VAL A 71 8.70 3.97 12.81
CA VAL A 71 9.31 4.89 13.77
C VAL A 71 10.75 5.20 13.35
N ARG A 72 11.22 6.42 13.64
CA ARG A 72 12.55 6.89 13.23
C ARG A 72 13.62 6.61 14.27
N SER A 73 13.28 6.71 15.55
CA SER A 73 14.17 6.39 16.66
C SER A 73 13.60 5.29 17.58
N ARG A 74 14.44 4.74 18.46
CA ARG A 74 13.95 3.83 19.51
C ARG A 74 13.14 4.55 20.58
N ALA A 75 13.43 5.83 20.83
CA ALA A 75 12.68 6.66 21.78
C ALA A 75 11.26 6.94 21.29
N ASP A 76 11.05 6.94 19.97
CA ASP A 76 9.73 7.06 19.35
C ASP A 76 8.89 5.78 19.44
N ARG A 77 9.40 4.71 20.03
CA ARG A 77 8.60 3.51 20.25
C ARG A 77 7.72 3.73 21.46
N TRP A 78 6.44 3.42 21.28
CA TRP A 78 5.46 3.43 22.36
C TRP A 78 4.66 2.13 22.33
N SER A 79 4.07 1.78 23.47
CA SER A 79 3.31 0.53 23.58
C SER A 79 1.88 0.79 23.16
N LEU A 80 1.51 0.34 21.97
CA LEU A 80 0.12 0.30 21.52
C LEU A 80 -0.28 -1.16 21.31
N LYS A 81 -1.30 -1.63 22.04
CA LYS A 81 -1.72 -3.05 22.12
C LYS A 81 -1.95 -3.70 20.75
N HIS A 82 -2.27 -2.90 19.74
CA HIS A 82 -2.59 -3.38 18.39
C HIS A 82 -1.64 -2.84 17.32
N ALA A 83 -0.49 -2.28 17.67
CA ALA A 83 0.47 -1.82 16.67
C ALA A 83 1.82 -2.54 16.74
N LYS A 84 2.42 -2.73 15.57
CA LYS A 84 3.78 -3.23 15.40
C LYS A 84 4.64 -2.11 14.85
N MET A 85 5.61 -1.68 15.64
CA MET A 85 6.50 -0.56 15.27
C MET A 85 7.75 -1.06 14.55
N HIS A 86 8.02 -0.48 13.39
CA HIS A 86 9.15 -0.79 12.52
C HIS A 86 10.14 0.36 12.56
N LEU A 87 11.30 0.14 13.17
CA LEU A 87 12.35 1.13 13.22
C LEU A 87 13.03 1.26 11.86
N TRP A 88 12.92 2.44 11.25
CA TRP A 88 13.69 2.83 10.07
C TRP A 88 14.70 3.90 10.46
N GLY A 89 15.92 3.46 10.78
CA GLY A 89 17.01 4.34 11.20
C GLY A 89 17.90 4.87 10.06
N GLY A 90 17.66 4.46 8.81
CA GLY A 90 18.36 5.01 7.63
C GLY A 90 17.62 6.20 7.03
N ASP A 91 18.16 6.80 5.96
CA ASP A 91 17.42 7.84 5.24
C ASP A 91 16.14 7.29 4.62
N VAL A 92 15.07 8.08 4.70
CA VAL A 92 13.81 7.74 4.04
C VAL A 92 13.93 8.15 2.58
N PRO A 93 13.70 7.25 1.60
CA PRO A 93 13.82 7.62 0.21
C PRO A 93 12.89 8.78 -0.16
N VAL A 94 13.32 9.61 -1.10
CA VAL A 94 12.49 10.72 -1.59
C VAL A 94 11.20 10.17 -2.19
N GLY A 95 10.06 10.73 -1.79
CA GLY A 95 8.74 10.27 -2.25
C GLY A 95 8.30 8.93 -1.65
N ALA A 96 8.98 8.43 -0.62
CA ALA A 96 8.63 7.17 0.02
C ALA A 96 7.43 7.29 0.97
N ILE A 97 7.14 8.49 1.49
CA ILE A 97 6.02 8.77 2.38
C ILE A 97 5.09 9.78 1.71
N GLY A 98 3.80 9.48 1.69
CA GLY A 98 2.74 10.37 1.22
C GLY A 98 1.72 10.66 2.32
N GLU A 99 0.98 11.74 2.16
CA GLU A 99 -0.12 12.11 3.06
C GLU A 99 -1.28 11.13 2.90
N CYS A 100 -1.86 10.69 4.03
CA CYS A 100 -2.92 9.69 4.06
C CYS A 100 -4.23 10.23 4.66
N GLY A 101 -4.17 11.42 5.25
CA GLY A 101 -5.25 12.15 5.89
C GLY A 101 -4.72 12.96 7.07
N PRO A 102 -5.60 13.59 7.87
CA PRO A 102 -5.19 14.30 9.08
C PRO A 102 -4.43 13.37 10.04
N TYR A 103 -3.32 13.84 10.60
CA TYR A 103 -2.52 13.15 11.62
C TYR A 103 -1.89 11.80 11.19
N ALA A 104 -2.03 11.41 9.92
CA ALA A 104 -1.49 10.16 9.42
C ALA A 104 -0.88 10.29 8.02
N SER A 105 0.32 9.73 7.90
CA SER A 105 1.01 9.52 6.63
C SER A 105 1.09 8.02 6.31
N CYS A 106 1.35 7.70 5.04
CA CYS A 106 1.46 6.32 4.56
C CYS A 106 2.75 6.16 3.76
N ALA A 107 3.44 5.02 3.94
CA ALA A 107 4.43 4.60 2.95
C ALA A 107 3.76 4.49 1.58
N THR A 108 4.30 5.15 0.55
CA THR A 108 3.71 5.15 -0.80
C THR A 108 3.63 3.72 -1.35
N PRO A 109 2.73 3.43 -2.32
CA PRO A 109 2.52 2.06 -2.80
C PRO A 109 3.82 1.38 -3.25
N ALA A 110 4.70 2.09 -3.96
CA ALA A 110 6.02 1.57 -4.35
C ALA A 110 6.91 1.24 -3.15
N PHE A 111 6.93 2.10 -2.13
CA PHE A 111 7.74 1.87 -0.94
C PHE A 111 7.18 0.72 -0.09
N ALA A 112 5.87 0.66 0.10
CA ALA A 112 5.21 -0.43 0.81
C ALA A 112 5.46 -1.80 0.14
N LEU A 113 5.42 -1.86 -1.21
CA LEU A 113 5.79 -3.06 -1.95
C LEU A 113 7.25 -3.46 -1.70
N LEU A 114 8.19 -2.50 -1.72
CA LEU A 114 9.61 -2.77 -1.45
C LEU A 114 9.83 -3.32 -0.03
N GLN A 115 9.08 -2.79 0.95
CA GLN A 115 9.13 -3.25 2.34
C GLN A 115 8.60 -4.67 2.50
N LEU A 116 7.59 -5.06 1.71
CA LEU A 116 6.96 -6.38 1.78
C LEU A 116 7.71 -7.44 0.97
N ALA A 117 8.45 -7.06 -0.06
CA ALA A 117 9.16 -7.98 -0.96
C ALA A 117 10.03 -9.05 -0.28
N PRO A 118 10.69 -8.80 0.88
CA PRO A 118 11.44 -9.83 1.61
C PRO A 118 10.56 -10.86 2.33
N PHE A 119 9.30 -10.52 2.63
CA PHE A 119 8.42 -11.29 3.51
C PHE A 119 7.32 -12.04 2.75
N VAL A 120 7.13 -11.77 1.46
CA VAL A 120 6.11 -12.42 0.63
C VAL A 120 6.74 -13.24 -0.49
N SER A 121 6.02 -14.27 -0.94
CA SER A 121 6.44 -15.07 -2.10
C SER A 121 6.47 -14.20 -3.36
N GLN A 122 7.21 -14.65 -4.38
CA GLN A 122 7.23 -13.95 -5.66
C GLN A 122 5.82 -13.82 -6.24
N ILE A 123 5.02 -14.89 -6.21
CA ILE A 123 3.63 -14.90 -6.70
C ILE A 123 2.77 -13.85 -5.99
N HIS A 124 2.81 -13.80 -4.66
CA HIS A 124 2.06 -12.79 -3.91
C HIS A 124 2.55 -11.38 -4.21
N LEU A 125 3.86 -11.17 -4.37
CA LEU A 125 4.40 -9.87 -4.78
C LEU A 125 3.87 -9.46 -6.17
N CYS A 126 3.75 -10.40 -7.12
CA CYS A 126 3.15 -10.15 -8.42
C CYS A 126 1.68 -9.73 -8.29
N MET A 127 0.91 -10.45 -7.47
CA MET A 127 -0.50 -10.12 -7.25
C MET A 127 -0.65 -8.73 -6.66
N LEU A 128 0.17 -8.37 -5.67
CA LEU A 128 0.19 -7.03 -5.09
C LEU A 128 0.55 -5.97 -6.13
N LEU A 129 1.54 -6.23 -6.99
CA LEU A 129 1.90 -5.34 -8.09
C LEU A 129 0.75 -5.14 -9.07
N HIS A 130 0.08 -6.22 -9.48
CA HIS A 130 -1.06 -6.17 -10.39
C HIS A 130 -2.22 -5.40 -9.79
N GLU A 131 -2.50 -5.58 -8.51
CA GLU A 131 -3.55 -4.85 -7.81
C GLU A 131 -3.21 -3.37 -7.72
N VAL A 132 -2.02 -3.02 -7.23
CA VAL A 132 -1.57 -1.63 -7.01
C VAL A 132 -1.46 -0.85 -8.34
N CYS A 133 -0.96 -1.50 -9.40
CA CYS A 133 -0.83 -0.88 -10.72
C CYS A 133 -2.09 -1.02 -11.59
N GLY A 134 -3.07 -1.81 -11.14
CA GLY A 134 -4.28 -2.13 -11.87
C GLY A 134 -5.48 -1.29 -11.45
N GLY A 135 -6.57 -1.47 -12.20
CA GLY A 135 -7.85 -0.79 -11.98
C GLY A 135 -8.77 -1.44 -10.94
N PHE A 136 -8.22 -2.26 -10.04
CA PHE A 136 -9.01 -3.01 -9.07
C PHE A 136 -8.28 -3.17 -7.73
N THR A 137 -9.03 -3.54 -6.71
CA THR A 137 -8.48 -3.95 -5.41
C THR A 137 -9.38 -4.94 -4.71
N VAL A 138 -8.79 -5.76 -3.84
CA VAL A 138 -9.53 -6.65 -2.94
C VAL A 138 -9.49 -6.03 -1.55
N CYS A 139 -10.64 -5.56 -1.08
CA CYS A 139 -10.83 -4.91 0.20
C CYS A 139 -11.90 -5.64 0.98
N GLU A 140 -11.45 -6.49 1.91
CA GLU A 140 -12.30 -7.13 2.89
C GLU A 140 -12.76 -6.10 3.91
N LEU A 141 -14.04 -5.74 3.86
CA LEU A 141 -14.64 -4.81 4.81
C LEU A 141 -15.23 -5.55 6.03
N PRO A 142 -15.13 -4.97 7.24
CA PRO A 142 -15.84 -5.47 8.41
C PRO A 142 -17.35 -5.58 8.15
N GLY A 143 -18.00 -6.56 8.79
CA GLY A 143 -19.43 -6.86 8.56
C GLY A 143 -20.34 -5.65 8.70
N CYS A 144 -20.20 -4.86 9.77
CA CYS A 144 -20.99 -3.64 9.98
C CYS A 144 -20.84 -2.62 8.84
N VAL A 145 -19.60 -2.36 8.39
CA VAL A 145 -19.32 -1.43 7.29
C VAL A 145 -19.87 -1.97 5.97
N ARG A 146 -19.77 -3.28 5.73
CA ARG A 146 -20.36 -3.93 4.55
C ARG A 146 -21.87 -3.81 4.54
N ASP A 147 -22.53 -4.04 5.66
CA ASP A 147 -24.00 -4.00 5.76
C ASP A 147 -24.52 -2.58 5.50
N GLU A 148 -23.88 -1.57 6.08
CA GLU A 148 -24.20 -0.16 5.81
C GLU A 148 -24.02 0.20 4.32
N LEU A 149 -22.91 -0.23 3.71
CA LEU A 149 -22.68 -0.02 2.28
C LEU A 149 -23.68 -0.80 1.41
N GLN A 150 -24.10 -1.99 1.83
CA GLN A 150 -25.09 -2.80 1.11
C GLN A 150 -26.44 -2.08 1.05
N VAL A 151 -26.84 -1.41 2.15
CA VAL A 151 -28.03 -0.57 2.19
C VAL A 151 -27.92 0.60 1.22
N LEU A 152 -26.75 1.26 1.15
CA LEU A 152 -26.52 2.35 0.20
C LEU A 152 -26.59 1.87 -1.25
N VAL A 153 -25.98 0.72 -1.56
CA VAL A 153 -26.09 0.08 -2.89
C VAL A 153 -27.55 -0.22 -3.24
N GLY A 154 -28.33 -0.77 -2.30
CA GLY A 154 -29.76 -1.02 -2.49
C GLY A 154 -30.59 0.25 -2.73
N ARG A 155 -30.09 1.42 -2.32
CA ARG A 155 -30.67 2.74 -2.61
C ARG A 155 -30.15 3.37 -3.90
N GLY A 156 -29.35 2.66 -4.70
CA GLY A 156 -28.84 3.12 -5.99
C GLY A 156 -27.43 3.74 -5.95
N TRP A 157 -26.73 3.67 -4.81
CA TRP A 157 -25.34 4.11 -4.76
C TRP A 157 -24.42 3.12 -5.51
N HIS A 158 -23.48 3.65 -6.29
CA HIS A 158 -22.63 2.86 -7.19
C HIS A 158 -21.14 3.23 -7.09
N GLY A 159 -20.74 3.90 -6.01
CA GLY A 159 -19.36 4.36 -5.82
C GLY A 159 -19.18 5.87 -5.85
N SER A 160 -17.96 6.33 -5.55
CA SER A 160 -17.52 7.73 -5.61
C SER A 160 -16.04 7.81 -5.99
N GLU A 161 -15.58 8.94 -6.52
CA GLU A 161 -14.15 9.21 -6.77
C GLU A 161 -13.44 8.15 -7.65
N GLY A 162 -14.17 7.60 -8.63
CA GLY A 162 -13.67 6.54 -9.51
C GLY A 162 -13.63 5.15 -8.88
N TRP A 163 -13.99 5.02 -7.60
CA TRP A 163 -14.18 3.75 -6.93
C TRP A 163 -15.59 3.24 -7.16
N ARG A 164 -15.74 1.95 -7.47
CA ARG A 164 -17.04 1.30 -7.65
C ARG A 164 -17.03 -0.09 -7.02
N PRO A 165 -18.05 -0.44 -6.21
CA PRO A 165 -18.18 -1.81 -5.71
C PRO A 165 -18.48 -2.77 -6.87
N VAL A 166 -17.90 -3.97 -6.83
CA VAL A 166 -18.33 -5.07 -7.69
C VAL A 166 -19.37 -5.89 -6.93
N LEU A 167 -20.52 -6.11 -7.57
CA LEU A 167 -21.61 -6.89 -7.01
C LEU A 167 -21.60 -8.31 -7.58
N ASP A 168 -22.07 -9.28 -6.80
CA ASP A 168 -22.33 -10.63 -7.29
C ASP A 168 -23.62 -10.70 -8.13
N GLY A 169 -23.95 -11.88 -8.66
CA GLY A 169 -25.15 -12.09 -9.47
C GLY A 169 -26.48 -11.86 -8.72
N ALA A 170 -26.44 -11.75 -7.39
CA ALA A 170 -27.59 -11.43 -6.54
C ALA A 170 -27.62 -9.95 -6.11
N GLY A 171 -26.70 -9.11 -6.62
CA GLY A 171 -26.61 -7.70 -6.26
C GLY A 171 -25.95 -7.43 -4.89
N ARG A 172 -25.23 -8.40 -4.33
CA ARG A 172 -24.55 -8.27 -3.03
C ARG A 172 -23.12 -7.79 -3.20
N LEU A 173 -22.66 -6.97 -2.26
CA LEU A 173 -21.30 -6.47 -2.19
C LEU A 173 -20.29 -7.61 -2.06
N THR A 174 -19.33 -7.64 -2.98
CA THR A 174 -18.14 -8.50 -2.90
C THR A 174 -16.98 -7.76 -2.25
N ASP A 175 -15.85 -8.44 -2.07
CA ASP A 175 -14.59 -7.79 -1.65
C ASP A 175 -13.86 -7.11 -2.80
N LEU A 176 -14.35 -7.28 -4.04
CA LEU A 176 -13.72 -6.72 -5.22
C LEU A 176 -14.26 -5.32 -5.51
N TRP A 177 -13.34 -4.39 -5.75
CA TRP A 177 -13.64 -3.01 -6.10
C TRP A 177 -12.93 -2.64 -7.39
N GLN A 178 -13.60 -1.87 -8.24
CA GLN A 178 -12.96 -1.13 -9.33
C GLN A 178 -12.46 0.20 -8.77
N ARG A 179 -11.26 0.61 -9.17
CA ARG A 179 -10.66 1.89 -8.77
C ARG A 179 -9.61 2.39 -9.76
N PRO A 180 -9.19 3.66 -9.73
CA PRO A 180 -7.98 4.09 -10.45
C PRO A 180 -6.73 3.36 -9.94
N ALA A 181 -5.73 3.18 -10.81
CA ALA A 181 -4.43 2.64 -10.41
C ALA A 181 -3.76 3.55 -9.36
N CYS A 182 -3.17 2.96 -8.30
CA CYS A 182 -2.50 3.75 -7.27
C CYS A 182 -1.18 4.35 -7.76
N ILE A 183 -0.50 3.64 -8.66
CA ILE A 183 0.78 4.03 -9.24
C ILE A 183 0.98 3.30 -10.56
N ASP A 184 1.68 3.90 -11.52
CA ASP A 184 2.04 3.21 -12.75
C ASP A 184 3.23 2.25 -12.53
N VAL A 185 3.27 1.21 -13.35
CA VAL A 185 4.31 0.17 -13.31
C VAL A 185 5.72 0.73 -13.51
N GLY A 186 5.87 1.78 -14.33
CA GLY A 186 7.16 2.42 -14.60
C GLY A 186 7.69 3.17 -13.39
N SER A 187 6.83 3.83 -12.62
CA SER A 187 7.19 4.49 -11.37
C SER A 187 7.56 3.51 -10.28
N VAL A 188 6.91 2.35 -10.19
CA VAL A 188 7.35 1.28 -9.27
C VAL A 188 8.74 0.77 -9.65
N ALA A 189 8.97 0.52 -10.95
CA ALA A 189 10.26 0.07 -11.45
C ALA A 189 11.38 1.08 -11.14
N ARG A 190 11.13 2.37 -11.44
CA ARG A 190 12.06 3.47 -11.17
C ARG A 190 12.36 3.58 -9.67
N PHE A 191 11.34 3.53 -8.83
CA PHE A 191 11.52 3.58 -7.38
C PHE A 191 12.38 2.42 -6.88
N ALA A 192 12.12 1.19 -7.34
CA ALA A 192 12.93 0.03 -6.99
C ALA A 192 14.38 0.15 -7.49
N MET A 193 14.60 0.74 -8.67
CA MET A 193 15.94 0.99 -9.22
C MET A 193 16.73 2.04 -8.45
N CYS A 194 16.09 3.13 -8.03
CA CYS A 194 16.76 4.17 -7.24
C CYS A 194 17.08 3.72 -5.80
N ASN A 195 16.42 2.66 -5.32
CA ASN A 195 16.56 2.15 -3.95
C ASN A 195 17.21 0.75 -3.90
N GLN A 196 17.96 0.39 -4.94
CA GLN A 196 18.78 -0.83 -4.94
C GLN A 196 19.81 -0.75 -3.81
N GLY A 197 19.67 -1.62 -2.81
CA GLY A 197 20.56 -1.65 -1.64
C GLY A 197 19.99 -1.05 -0.34
N ALA A 198 18.85 -0.36 -0.37
CA ALA A 198 18.12 -0.03 0.86
C ALA A 198 17.70 -1.32 1.60
N ARG A 199 17.45 -1.31 2.92
CA ARG A 199 16.97 -2.51 3.64
C ARG A 199 15.70 -3.07 2.97
N GLY A 200 15.77 -4.31 2.47
CA GLY A 200 14.77 -4.96 1.59
C GLY A 200 15.15 -5.03 0.11
N GLY A 201 16.19 -4.29 -0.30
CA GLY A 201 16.69 -4.11 -1.66
C GLY A 201 17.74 -5.11 -2.15
N LEU A 202 18.25 -6.01 -1.30
CA LEU A 202 19.28 -6.99 -1.71
C LEU A 202 18.75 -8.11 -2.63
N ALA A 203 17.42 -8.27 -2.76
CA ALA A 203 16.80 -9.24 -3.68
C ALA A 203 15.62 -8.68 -4.50
N ALA A 204 15.11 -7.50 -4.16
CA ALA A 204 13.98 -6.85 -4.82
C ALA A 204 14.21 -6.55 -6.32
N PRO A 205 15.35 -5.99 -6.77
CA PRO A 205 15.48 -5.50 -8.13
C PRO A 205 15.42 -6.62 -9.17
N ALA A 206 16.04 -7.77 -8.88
CA ALA A 206 15.97 -8.96 -9.73
C ALA A 206 14.55 -9.56 -9.79
N ARG A 207 13.79 -9.50 -8.69
CA ARG A 207 12.40 -9.94 -8.64
C ARG A 207 11.47 -8.99 -9.40
N TYR A 208 11.60 -7.68 -9.23
CA TYR A 208 10.84 -6.66 -9.97
C TYR A 208 11.16 -6.70 -11.47
N THR A 209 12.43 -6.74 -11.86
CA THR A 209 12.83 -6.75 -13.29
C THR A 209 12.53 -8.07 -14.01
N GLY A 210 12.53 -9.20 -13.29
CA GLY A 210 12.03 -10.48 -13.81
C GLY A 210 10.53 -10.44 -14.13
N LEU A 211 9.75 -9.66 -13.37
CA LEU A 211 8.30 -9.50 -13.54
C LEU A 211 7.92 -8.49 -14.62
N LEU A 212 8.70 -7.43 -14.77
CA LEU A 212 8.50 -6.38 -15.78
C LEU A 212 8.82 -6.82 -17.22
N ARG A 213 9.32 -8.04 -17.42
CA ARG A 213 9.49 -8.65 -18.75
C ARG A 213 8.21 -9.27 -19.32
N VAL A 214 7.10 -9.28 -18.58
CA VAL A 214 5.78 -9.65 -19.10
C VAL A 214 5.21 -8.46 -19.88
N ARG A 215 5.41 -8.47 -21.21
CA ARG A 215 5.20 -7.29 -22.06
C ARG A 215 3.77 -7.03 -22.53
N SER A 216 2.81 -7.91 -22.27
CA SER A 216 1.40 -7.66 -22.63
C SER A 216 0.44 -8.64 -21.95
N VAL A 217 -0.57 -8.12 -21.27
CA VAL A 217 -1.82 -8.84 -20.98
C VAL A 217 -2.80 -8.45 -22.07
N ALA A 218 -3.07 -9.35 -23.01
CA ALA A 218 -4.14 -9.16 -23.98
C ALA A 218 -5.44 -9.70 -23.37
N VAL A 219 -6.38 -8.79 -23.06
CA VAL A 219 -7.75 -9.18 -22.71
C VAL A 219 -8.46 -9.48 -24.03
N ARG A 220 -8.69 -10.77 -24.35
CA ARG A 220 -9.68 -11.11 -25.38
C ARG A 220 -11.05 -11.10 -24.72
N GLY A 221 -11.99 -10.39 -25.36
CA GLY A 221 -13.41 -10.47 -25.00
C GLY A 221 -13.85 -11.94 -24.98
N THR A 222 -14.61 -12.30 -23.94
CA THR A 222 -15.00 -13.65 -23.51
C THR A 222 -14.02 -14.35 -22.54
N GLY A 223 -14.05 -13.91 -21.28
CA GLY A 223 -14.02 -14.81 -20.12
C GLY A 223 -12.73 -15.53 -19.71
N GLY A 224 -11.56 -15.27 -20.32
CA GLY A 224 -10.31 -15.94 -19.94
C GLY A 224 -9.09 -15.03 -19.86
N ILE A 225 -8.44 -14.96 -18.69
CA ILE A 225 -7.12 -14.32 -18.51
C ILE A 225 -6.05 -15.34 -18.90
N ALA A 226 -5.44 -15.18 -20.07
CA ALA A 226 -4.26 -15.96 -20.46
C ALA A 226 -2.98 -15.14 -20.23
N VAL A 227 -2.16 -15.56 -19.25
CA VAL A 227 -0.84 -14.96 -18.99
C VAL A 227 0.21 -15.75 -19.77
N ARG A 228 0.77 -15.15 -20.84
CA ARG A 228 1.91 -15.73 -21.56
C ARG A 228 3.22 -15.14 -21.01
N ALA A 229 3.92 -15.91 -20.19
CA ALA A 229 5.26 -15.54 -19.72
C ALA A 229 6.31 -15.91 -20.78
N VAL A 230 7.03 -14.92 -21.32
CA VAL A 230 8.19 -15.15 -22.20
C VAL A 230 9.46 -14.90 -21.40
N ALA A 231 10.17 -15.97 -21.04
CA ALA A 231 11.47 -15.89 -20.39
C ALA A 231 12.58 -15.74 -21.45
N LEU A 232 13.13 -14.53 -21.62
CA LEU A 232 14.34 -14.35 -22.41
C LEU A 232 15.58 -14.71 -21.57
N ALA A 233 16.08 -15.94 -21.73
CA ALA A 233 17.36 -16.34 -21.14
C ALA A 233 18.51 -15.52 -21.76
N ARG A 234 19.28 -14.80 -20.93
CA ARG A 234 20.58 -14.26 -21.36
C ARG A 234 21.50 -15.45 -21.66
N ARG A 235 21.87 -15.66 -22.93
CA ARG A 235 23.00 -16.53 -23.29
C ARG A 235 24.25 -15.99 -22.58
N ARG A 236 24.81 -16.74 -21.64
CA ARG A 236 26.18 -16.54 -21.17
C ARG A 236 27.09 -16.81 -22.38
N GLY A 237 27.80 -15.79 -22.84
CA GLY A 237 28.89 -15.97 -23.80
C GLY A 237 29.96 -16.86 -23.17
N LYS A 238 30.12 -18.07 -23.70
CA LYS A 238 31.36 -18.84 -23.54
C LYS A 238 32.41 -18.10 -24.37
N GLY A 239 33.33 -17.41 -23.69
CA GLY A 239 34.59 -17.04 -24.30
C GLY A 239 35.31 -18.31 -24.74
N ARG A 240 35.47 -18.47 -26.05
CA ARG A 240 36.55 -19.23 -26.65
C ARG A 240 37.44 -18.20 -27.35
N SER A 241 38.62 -18.01 -26.80
CA SER A 241 39.85 -17.60 -27.48
C SER A 241 40.82 -18.73 -27.15
N SER A 242 41.13 -19.61 -28.11
CA SER A 242 42.20 -19.44 -29.11
C SER A 242 43.53 -19.23 -28.42
#